data_AF-A0A673Y2Q6-F1
#
_entry.id   AF-A0A673Y2Q6-F1
#
_cell.length_a   1.000
_cell.length_b   1.000
_cell.length_c   1.000
_cell.angle_alpha   90.00
_cell.angle_beta   90.00
_cell.angle_gamma   90.00
#
_symmetry.space_group_name_H-M   'P 1'
#
loop_
_entity.id
_entity.type
_entity.pdbx_description
1 polymer ?
#
loop_
_entity_poly.entity_id
_entity_poly.type
_entity_poly.pdbx_seq_one_letter_code
_entity_poly.pdbx_strand_id
1 'polypeptide(L)'
;MTIWIALLLATFAVGASAQCKCDSMKWATCDGTPCQCSIMVEAGMPQNLNCSTLIPKCYLMKAEMYRAKNNLSTRTGGKPVETAFVDNDGIYDPVCEATGAFRAKQCNNTEECWCVNSAGVLYIIWVRLELKHKEVSKAVDASKLQA
;
A
#
# COMPACT_ATOMS: atom_id res chain seq x y z
N MET A 1 -49.08 -13.98 12.76
CA MET A 1 -48.14 -12.84 12.79
C MET A 1 -46.69 -13.26 13.11
N THR A 2 -46.37 -14.55 13.15
CA THR A 2 -45.03 -15.10 13.46
C THR A 2 -44.29 -15.63 12.23
N ILE A 3 -45.02 -15.99 11.17
CA ILE A 3 -44.47 -16.56 9.93
C ILE A 3 -43.70 -15.52 9.09
N TRP A 4 -44.15 -14.26 9.10
CA TRP A 4 -43.49 -13.17 8.38
C TRP A 4 -42.14 -12.75 8.98
N ILE A 5 -41.95 -12.98 10.29
CA ILE A 5 -40.69 -12.68 10.99
C ILE A 5 -39.63 -13.72 10.62
N ALA A 6 -40.01 -14.98 10.46
CA ALA A 6 -39.10 -16.04 10.04
C ALA A 6 -38.57 -15.85 8.61
N LEU A 7 -39.40 -15.29 7.72
CA LEU A 7 -39.02 -15.04 6.31
C LEU A 7 -38.03 -13.88 6.15
N LEU A 8 -38.09 -12.88 7.04
CA LEU A 8 -37.13 -11.76 7.07
C LEU A 8 -35.78 -12.14 7.69
N LEU A 9 -35.71 -13.19 8.53
CA LEU A 9 -34.45 -13.69 9.08
C LEU A 9 -33.71 -14.62 8.09
N ALA A 10 -34.42 -15.25 7.15
CA ALA A 10 -33.80 -16.12 6.15
C ALA A 10 -33.06 -15.36 5.04
N THR A 11 -33.38 -14.08 4.81
CA THR A 11 -32.70 -13.27 3.77
C THR A 11 -31.38 -12.66 4.21
N PHE A 12 -31.07 -12.65 5.52
CA PHE A 12 -29.77 -12.19 6.03
C PHE A 12 -28.68 -13.28 6.08
N ALA A 13 -29.00 -14.52 5.71
CA ALA A 13 -28.03 -15.63 5.71
C ALA A 13 -27.20 -15.74 4.42
N VAL A 14 -27.44 -14.90 3.40
CA VAL A 14 -26.63 -14.87 2.17
C VAL A 14 -25.57 -13.78 2.28
N GLY A 15 -24.62 -13.99 3.18
CA GLY A 15 -23.54 -13.02 3.42
C GLY A 15 -22.44 -13.52 4.33
N ALA A 16 -22.32 -14.84 4.54
CA ALA A 16 -21.08 -15.41 5.03
C ALA A 16 -20.13 -15.53 3.83
N SER A 17 -19.62 -14.40 3.33
CA SER A 17 -18.43 -14.46 2.49
C SER A 17 -17.32 -15.07 3.34
N ALA A 18 -16.59 -16.04 2.77
CA ALA A 18 -15.41 -16.55 3.43
C ALA A 18 -14.48 -15.36 3.69
N GLN A 19 -14.20 -15.03 4.96
CA GLN A 19 -13.17 -14.05 5.34
C GLN A 19 -11.79 -14.54 4.88
N CYS A 20 -11.49 -14.40 3.60
CA CYS A 20 -10.15 -14.57 3.09
C CYS A 20 -9.40 -13.25 3.26
N LYS A 21 -8.08 -13.35 3.53
CA LYS A 21 -7.24 -12.19 3.87
C LYS A 21 -5.95 -12.23 3.07
N CYS A 22 -5.44 -11.04 2.72
CA CYS A 22 -4.12 -10.85 2.16
C CYS A 22 -3.11 -10.52 3.27
N ASP A 23 -2.26 -11.47 3.67
CA ASP A 23 -1.27 -11.21 4.72
C ASP A 23 -0.16 -10.26 4.27
N SER A 24 0.15 -10.24 2.97
CA SER A 24 1.12 -9.30 2.39
C SER A 24 0.58 -7.88 2.27
N MET A 25 -0.72 -7.63 2.50
CA MET A 25 -1.29 -6.29 2.35
C MET A 25 -2.51 -5.98 3.23
N LYS A 26 -2.27 -5.11 4.22
CA LYS A 26 -3.29 -4.68 5.18
C LYS A 26 -4.45 -3.85 4.61
N TRP A 27 -4.30 -3.25 3.43
CA TRP A 27 -5.36 -2.44 2.79
C TRP A 27 -6.03 -3.15 1.62
N ALA A 28 -5.78 -4.45 1.43
CA ALA A 28 -6.47 -5.22 0.42
C ALA A 28 -7.92 -5.47 0.83
N THR A 29 -8.83 -5.36 -0.14
CA THR A 29 -10.21 -5.85 -0.03
C THR A 29 -10.25 -7.21 -0.70
N CYS A 30 -10.64 -8.24 0.05
CA CYS A 30 -10.67 -9.62 -0.42
C CYS A 30 -12.07 -10.20 -0.24
N ASP A 31 -12.59 -10.85 -1.28
CA ASP A 31 -13.89 -11.52 -1.26
C ASP A 31 -13.94 -12.67 -2.29
N GLY A 32 -14.95 -13.52 -2.20
CA GLY A 32 -15.28 -14.54 -3.18
C GLY A 32 -14.65 -15.92 -2.94
N THR A 33 -15.08 -16.87 -3.76
CA THR A 33 -14.57 -18.24 -3.81
C THR A 33 -14.39 -18.65 -5.29
N PRO A 34 -13.16 -18.73 -5.83
CA PRO A 34 -11.86 -18.56 -5.16
C PRO A 34 -11.64 -17.12 -4.68
N CYS A 35 -10.85 -16.95 -3.62
CA CYS A 35 -10.58 -15.65 -3.01
C CYS A 35 -9.89 -14.71 -4.01
N GLN A 36 -10.48 -13.54 -4.23
CA GLN A 36 -9.92 -12.47 -5.05
C GLN A 36 -9.66 -11.24 -4.18
N CYS A 37 -8.43 -10.75 -4.22
CA CYS A 37 -8.01 -9.57 -3.48
C CYS A 37 -7.67 -8.44 -4.44
N SER A 38 -8.05 -7.22 -4.08
CA SER A 38 -7.70 -6.02 -4.82
C SER A 38 -7.36 -4.87 -3.87
N ILE A 39 -6.73 -3.83 -4.42
CA ILE A 39 -6.44 -2.59 -3.70
C ILE A 39 -6.76 -1.38 -4.57
N MET A 40 -7.36 -0.36 -3.95
CA MET A 40 -7.62 0.90 -4.63
C MET A 40 -6.32 1.67 -4.82
N VAL A 41 -5.93 1.89 -6.08
CA VAL A 41 -4.77 2.71 -6.46
C VAL A 41 -5.18 4.07 -7.03
N GLU A 42 -6.43 4.18 -7.51
CA GLU A 42 -7.07 5.41 -7.95
C GLU A 42 -8.60 5.24 -7.88
N ALA A 43 -9.36 6.34 -7.95
CA ALA A 43 -10.82 6.28 -7.91
C ALA A 43 -11.37 5.42 -9.07
N GLY A 44 -12.11 4.36 -8.74
CA GLY A 44 -12.69 3.45 -9.73
C GLY A 44 -11.69 2.51 -10.41
N MET A 45 -10.40 2.53 -10.05
CA MET A 45 -9.38 1.66 -10.64
C MET A 45 -8.74 0.78 -9.56
N PRO A 46 -9.39 -0.33 -9.17
CA PRO A 46 -8.79 -1.32 -8.28
C PRO A 46 -7.72 -2.12 -9.02
N GLN A 47 -6.60 -2.38 -8.33
CA GLN A 47 -5.54 -3.26 -8.81
C GLN A 47 -5.69 -4.64 -8.16
N ASN A 48 -5.73 -5.70 -8.96
CA ASN A 48 -5.76 -7.07 -8.47
C ASN A 48 -4.43 -7.46 -7.83
N LEU A 49 -4.49 -8.20 -6.73
CA LEU A 49 -3.35 -8.59 -5.92
C LEU A 49 -3.13 -10.10 -5.94
N ASN A 50 -1.86 -10.49 -6.04
CA ASN A 50 -1.42 -11.84 -5.71
C ASN A 50 -0.86 -11.85 -4.28
N CYS A 51 -1.64 -12.37 -3.34
CA CYS A 51 -1.28 -12.40 -1.91
C CYS A 51 -0.22 -13.45 -1.56
N SER A 52 0.19 -14.30 -2.51
CA SER A 52 1.28 -15.26 -2.31
C SER A 52 2.66 -14.65 -2.56
N THR A 53 2.70 -13.43 -3.08
CA THR A 53 3.94 -12.72 -3.46
C THR A 53 3.97 -11.32 -2.86
N LEU A 54 5.16 -10.73 -2.79
CA LEU A 54 5.30 -9.31 -2.43
C LEU A 54 4.64 -8.44 -3.50
N ILE A 55 3.86 -7.46 -3.06
CA ILE A 55 3.21 -6.51 -3.95
C ILE A 55 4.25 -5.52 -4.49
N PRO A 56 4.24 -5.21 -5.80
CA PRO A 56 5.15 -4.24 -6.38
C PRO A 56 5.10 -2.88 -5.68
N LYS A 57 6.28 -2.31 -5.41
CA LYS A 57 6.43 -1.04 -4.68
C LYS A 57 5.65 0.12 -5.33
N CYS A 58 5.57 0.17 -6.66
CA CYS A 58 4.85 1.23 -7.36
C CYS A 58 3.34 1.24 -7.00
N TYR A 59 2.71 0.05 -6.96
CA TYR A 59 1.30 -0.07 -6.53
C TYR A 59 1.09 0.28 -5.07
N LEU A 60 2.02 -0.10 -4.20
CA LEU A 60 1.97 0.28 -2.78
C LEU A 60 2.03 1.81 -2.61
N MET A 61 2.92 2.49 -3.36
CA MET A 61 3.01 3.94 -3.34
C MET A 61 1.74 4.60 -3.91
N LYS A 62 1.18 4.10 -5.01
CA LYS A 62 -0.11 4.60 -5.51
C LYS A 62 -1.23 4.44 -4.49
N ALA A 63 -1.33 3.28 -3.85
CA ALA A 63 -2.35 3.03 -2.84
C ALA A 63 -2.22 3.96 -1.62
N GLU A 64 -0.98 4.20 -1.15
CA GLU A 64 -0.71 5.19 -0.09
C GLU A 64 -1.16 6.60 -0.51
N MET A 65 -0.87 7.01 -1.75
CA MET A 65 -1.27 8.32 -2.27
C MET A 65 -2.78 8.45 -2.48
N TYR A 66 -3.44 7.40 -2.98
CA TYR A 66 -4.90 7.35 -3.05
C TYR A 66 -5.51 7.54 -1.65
N ARG A 67 -5.00 6.82 -0.66
CA ARG A 67 -5.46 6.94 0.73
C ARG A 67 -5.23 8.34 1.28
N ALA A 68 -4.07 8.95 1.02
CA ALA A 68 -3.77 10.32 1.40
C ALA A 68 -4.74 11.34 0.79
N LYS A 69 -5.02 11.24 -0.51
CA LYS A 69 -5.99 12.11 -1.21
C LYS A 69 -7.41 11.98 -0.67
N ASN A 70 -7.77 10.82 -0.11
CA ASN A 70 -9.11 10.52 0.39
C ASN A 70 -9.22 10.62 1.93
N ASN A 71 -8.27 11.26 2.62
CA ASN A 71 -8.25 11.38 4.09
C ASN A 71 -8.25 10.03 4.84
N LEU A 72 -7.76 8.98 4.19
CA LEU A 72 -7.58 7.64 4.75
C LEU A 72 -6.13 7.37 5.14
N SER A 73 -5.26 8.37 5.03
CA SER A 73 -3.86 8.23 5.44
C SER A 73 -3.75 8.08 6.95
N THR A 74 -2.83 7.23 7.39
CA THR A 74 -2.47 7.10 8.81
C THR A 74 -1.44 8.17 9.22
N ARG A 75 -1.01 9.03 8.29
CA ARG A 75 -0.04 10.10 8.55
C ARG A 75 -0.73 11.26 9.23
N THR A 76 -0.24 11.60 10.41
CA THR A 76 -0.69 12.76 11.19
C THR A 76 0.19 13.96 10.84
N GLY A 77 0.08 14.45 9.60
CA GLY A 77 0.75 15.67 9.14
C GLY A 77 -0.28 16.75 8.84
N GLY A 78 -0.15 17.92 9.45
CA GLY A 78 -0.99 19.07 9.09
C GLY A 78 -0.76 19.51 7.64
N LYS A 79 -1.73 20.21 7.05
CA LYS A 79 -1.55 20.79 5.71
C LYS A 79 -0.40 21.81 5.77
N PRO A 80 0.61 21.71 4.87
CA PRO A 80 1.68 22.71 4.81
C PRO A 80 1.12 24.12 4.60
N VAL A 81 1.72 25.11 5.27
CA VAL A 81 1.50 26.54 4.99
C VAL A 81 2.50 27.00 3.91
N GLU A 82 2.25 28.15 3.27
CA GLU A 82 3.08 28.65 2.15
C GLU A 82 4.59 28.76 2.45
N THR A 83 4.96 28.97 3.71
CA THR A 83 6.37 29.06 4.15
C THR A 83 6.95 27.74 4.64
N ALA A 84 6.20 26.63 4.59
CA ALA A 84 6.64 25.35 5.08
C ALA A 84 7.63 24.70 4.11
N PHE A 85 8.83 24.41 4.61
CA PHE A 85 9.73 23.48 3.94
C PHE A 85 9.13 22.07 4.07
N VAL A 86 8.77 21.47 2.94
CA VAL A 86 8.28 20.09 2.90
C VAL A 86 9.49 19.17 2.88
N ASP A 87 9.69 18.45 3.98
CA ASP A 87 10.63 17.32 4.01
C ASP A 87 10.06 16.22 3.12
N ASN A 88 10.65 16.03 1.95
CA ASN A 88 10.21 15.02 1.00
C ASN A 88 10.68 13.66 1.49
N ASP A 89 9.75 12.87 2.01
CA ASP A 89 9.99 11.53 2.52
C ASP A 89 10.15 10.47 1.42
N GLY A 90 10.26 10.90 0.16
CA GLY A 90 10.41 10.05 -1.01
C GLY A 90 9.09 9.41 -1.49
N ILE A 91 7.94 9.75 -0.90
CA ILE A 91 6.64 9.30 -1.39
C ILE A 91 6.00 10.36 -2.30
N TYR A 92 5.64 9.92 -3.50
CA TYR A 92 4.91 10.69 -4.52
C TYR A 92 3.85 9.78 -5.14
N ASP A 93 2.97 10.32 -5.99
CA ASP A 93 2.01 9.53 -6.77
C ASP A 93 2.68 9.04 -8.06
N PRO A 94 3.16 7.78 -8.14
CA PRO A 94 3.95 7.35 -9.26
C PRO A 94 3.08 6.91 -10.43
N VAL A 95 3.65 6.94 -11.62
CA VAL A 95 3.12 6.26 -12.80
C VAL A 95 3.74 4.86 -12.87
N CYS A 96 2.88 3.84 -12.89
CA CYS A 96 3.28 2.44 -12.91
C CYS A 96 2.99 1.80 -14.26
N GLU A 97 3.80 0.84 -14.67
CA GLU A 97 3.45 -0.09 -15.74
C GLU A 97 2.41 -1.12 -15.25
N ALA A 98 1.82 -1.86 -16.20
CA ALA A 98 0.84 -2.91 -15.91
C ALA A 98 1.40 -4.07 -15.08
N THR A 99 2.73 -4.21 -14.99
CA THR A 99 3.41 -5.19 -14.13
C THR A 99 3.64 -4.70 -12.71
N GLY A 100 3.38 -3.41 -12.42
CA GLY A 100 3.67 -2.76 -11.15
C GLY A 100 5.10 -2.24 -11.02
N ALA A 101 5.89 -2.28 -12.09
CA ALA A 101 7.16 -1.57 -12.18
C ALA A 101 6.92 -0.05 -12.31
N PHE A 102 7.88 0.76 -11.87
CA PHE A 102 7.85 2.19 -12.13
C PHE A 102 8.08 2.46 -13.62
N ARG A 103 7.31 3.38 -14.20
CA ARG A 103 7.72 3.99 -15.47
C ARG A 103 9.02 4.76 -15.26
N ALA A 104 9.94 4.63 -16.20
CA ALA A 104 11.27 5.26 -16.08
C ALA A 104 11.18 6.79 -15.97
N LYS A 105 10.19 7.41 -16.64
CA LYS A 105 9.88 8.84 -16.52
C LYS A 105 8.70 9.04 -15.58
N GLN A 106 8.87 9.91 -14.59
CA GLN A 106 7.85 10.35 -13.65
C GLN A 106 7.65 11.86 -13.80
N CYS A 107 6.44 12.37 -13.57
CA CYS A 107 6.11 13.78 -13.71
C CYS A 107 5.14 14.21 -12.61
N ASN A 108 5.22 15.46 -12.15
CA ASN A 108 4.36 15.99 -11.08
C ASN A 108 3.09 16.67 -11.62
N ASN A 109 2.44 16.09 -12.63
CA ASN A 109 1.28 16.68 -13.34
C ASN A 109 1.50 18.13 -13.85
N THR A 110 2.76 18.56 -13.94
CA THR A 110 3.23 19.81 -14.54
C THR A 110 4.21 19.47 -15.68
N GLU A 111 4.93 20.45 -16.20
CA GLU A 111 6.00 20.23 -17.18
C GLU A 111 7.27 19.61 -16.55
N GLU A 112 7.33 19.52 -15.22
CA GLU A 112 8.48 18.96 -14.50
C GLU A 112 8.41 17.43 -14.45
N CYS A 113 9.47 16.80 -14.97
CA CYS A 113 9.63 15.36 -14.98
C CYS A 113 11.05 14.94 -14.58
N TRP A 114 11.17 13.76 -14.00
CA TRP A 114 12.45 13.16 -13.60
C TRP A 114 12.50 11.69 -13.97
N CYS A 115 13.72 11.14 -13.99
CA CYS A 115 13.94 9.73 -14.22
C CYS A 115 14.01 8.97 -12.89
N VAL A 116 13.50 7.75 -12.86
CA VAL A 116 13.59 6.85 -11.71
C VAL A 116 14.11 5.49 -12.13
N ASN A 117 14.78 4.80 -11.21
CA ASN A 117 15.17 3.41 -11.36
C ASN A 117 14.00 2.46 -11.02
N SER A 118 14.27 1.15 -11.03
CA SER A 118 13.28 0.12 -10.67
C SER A 118 12.78 0.19 -9.22
N ALA A 119 13.48 0.91 -8.33
CA ALA A 119 13.07 1.16 -6.96
C ALA A 119 12.26 2.47 -6.79
N GLY A 120 12.03 3.21 -7.88
CA GLY A 120 11.30 4.49 -7.88
C GLY A 120 12.11 5.69 -7.39
N VAL A 121 13.45 5.58 -7.37
CA VAL A 121 14.38 6.61 -6.87
C VAL A 121 15.35 7.03 -7.97
N LEU A 122 15.86 8.25 -7.87
CA LEU A 122 16.88 8.78 -8.78
C LEU A 122 18.25 8.09 -8.53
N TYR A 123 18.86 7.53 -9.59
CA TYR A 123 20.27 7.09 -9.64
C TYR A 123 20.83 6.25 -8.46
N ILE A 124 20.15 5.16 -8.06
CA ILE A 124 20.79 4.11 -7.23
C ILE A 124 20.78 2.75 -7.93
N ILE A 125 21.88 1.99 -7.85
CA ILE A 125 22.00 0.65 -8.46
C ILE A 125 22.18 -0.49 -7.43
N TRP A 126 22.37 -0.15 -6.15
CA TRP A 126 22.41 -1.07 -5.02
C TRP A 126 21.65 -0.46 -3.84
N VAL A 127 21.03 -1.31 -3.02
CA VAL A 127 20.36 -0.90 -1.78
C VAL A 127 21.24 -1.27 -0.60
N ARG A 128 21.60 -0.28 0.23
CA ARG A 128 22.26 -0.50 1.52
C ARG A 128 21.24 -0.25 2.62
N LEU A 129 21.06 -1.24 3.50
CA LEU A 129 20.20 -1.11 4.67
C LEU A 129 21.08 -1.04 5.92
N GLU A 130 20.98 0.07 6.65
CA GLU A 130 21.60 0.25 7.96
C GLU A 130 20.50 0.22 9.02
N LEU A 131 20.41 -0.88 9.77
CA LEU A 131 19.41 -1.04 10.82
C LEU A 131 20.00 -0.59 12.16
N LYS A 132 19.31 0.32 12.84
CA LYS A 132 19.66 0.78 14.19
C LYS A 132 18.64 0.28 15.19
N HIS A 133 19.08 -0.45 16.21
CA HIS A 133 18.25 -0.84 17.34
C HIS A 133 18.37 0.19 18.49
N LYS A 134 17.41 0.20 19.41
CA LYS A 134 17.49 1.00 20.65
C LYS A 134 18.62 0.47 21.54
N GLU A 135 19.13 1.32 22.41
CA GLU A 135 20.14 0.90 23.39
C GLU A 135 19.63 -0.26 24.26
N VAL A 136 20.50 -1.24 24.47
CA VAL A 136 20.22 -2.44 25.24
C VAL A 136 21.24 -2.55 26.36
N SER A 137 20.81 -3.06 27.53
CA SER A 137 21.67 -3.21 28.70
C SER A 137 22.72 -4.32 28.55
N LYS A 138 22.54 -5.23 27.60
CA LYS A 138 23.47 -6.31 27.27
C LYS A 138 23.92 -6.17 25.82
N ALA A 139 25.20 -6.44 25.57
CA ALA A 139 25.73 -6.49 24.21
C ALA A 139 24.93 -7.49 23.36
N VAL A 140 24.62 -7.09 22.12
CA VAL A 140 23.88 -7.96 21.21
C VAL A 140 24.82 -8.99 20.62
N ASP A 141 24.40 -10.25 20.66
CA ASP A 141 25.15 -11.36 20.08
C ASP A 141 25.01 -11.36 18.56
N ALA A 142 26.05 -10.89 17.86
CA ALA A 142 26.06 -10.77 16.41
C ALA A 142 25.84 -12.11 15.69
N SER A 143 26.24 -13.24 16.30
CA SER A 143 26.06 -14.57 15.70
C SER A 143 24.60 -15.00 15.60
N LYS A 144 23.73 -14.43 16.46
CA LYS A 144 22.29 -14.72 16.49
C LYS A 144 21.46 -13.73 15.67
N LEU A 145 22.09 -12.68 15.12
CA LEU A 145 21.41 -11.65 14.33
C LEU A 145 21.49 -11.89 12.83
N GLN A 146 22.39 -12.76 12.38
CA GLN A 146 22.52 -13.10 10.97
C GLN A 146 21.46 -14.16 10.63
N ALA A 147 20.67 -13.88 9.59
CA ALA A 147 19.70 -14.82 9.02
C ALA A 147 20.37 -15.72 7.98
#